data_AF-A0A0G4MDD0-F1
#
_entry.id   AF-A0A0G4MDD0-F1
#
_cell.length_a   1.000
_cell.length_b   1.000
_cell.length_c   1.000
_cell.angle_alpha   90.00
_cell.angle_beta   90.00
_cell.angle_gamma   90.00
#
_symmetry.space_group_name_H-M   'P 1'
#
loop_
_entity.id
_entity.type
_entity.pdbx_description
1 polymer ?
#
loop_
_entity_poly.entity_id
_entity_poly.type
_entity_poly.pdbx_seq_one_letter_code
_entity_poly.pdbx_strand_id
1 'polypeptide(L)'
;MVLPNDDLEVKLQHVGMVAGRKIIKVEAIKKENEEKVLLGEAEIEQPVTAYVFTGQGSQEQGMGMELYASSPVAKDVWDRADTYLMDNYGFSITNIVKNNPKELTIHFGGPRGKAIRANYMAMTFETVAADGSIKS
;
A
#
# COMPACT_ATOMS: atom_id res chain seq x y z
N MET A 1 -25.37 14.61 -35.93
CA MET A 1 -24.52 14.95 -37.11
C MET A 1 -24.11 16.42 -36.99
N VAL A 2 -22.93 16.79 -37.47
CA VAL A 2 -22.44 18.18 -37.46
C VAL A 2 -22.38 18.71 -38.90
N LEU A 3 -22.69 19.99 -39.10
CA LEU A 3 -22.57 20.69 -40.37
C LEU A 3 -21.30 21.56 -40.38
N PRO A 4 -20.77 21.92 -41.56
CA PRO A 4 -19.69 22.89 -41.65
C PRO A 4 -20.07 24.21 -40.97
N ASN A 5 -19.14 24.75 -40.17
CA ASN A 5 -19.30 25.96 -39.36
C ASN A 5 -20.21 25.84 -38.12
N ASP A 6 -20.63 24.63 -37.73
CA ASP A 6 -21.24 24.42 -36.41
C ASP A 6 -20.23 24.72 -35.29
N ASP A 7 -20.60 25.58 -34.34
CA ASP A 7 -19.84 25.80 -33.12
C ASP A 7 -20.08 24.68 -32.11
N LEU A 8 -19.01 24.02 -31.68
CA LEU A 8 -19.06 22.94 -30.68
C LEU A 8 -18.39 23.38 -29.37
N GLU A 9 -19.10 23.19 -28.27
CA GLU A 9 -18.52 23.22 -26.92
C GLU A 9 -18.04 21.80 -26.57
N VAL A 10 -16.76 21.66 -26.18
CA VAL A 10 -16.18 20.39 -25.76
C VAL A 10 -15.91 20.42 -24.26
N LYS A 11 -16.52 19.47 -23.54
CA LYS A 11 -16.32 19.26 -22.11
C LYS A 11 -15.43 18.05 -21.88
N LEU A 12 -14.38 18.24 -21.09
CA LEU A 12 -13.44 17.20 -20.68
C LEU A 12 -13.54 16.99 -19.18
N GLN A 13 -13.72 15.75 -18.74
CA GLN A 13 -13.84 15.41 -17.32
C GLN A 13 -12.97 14.21 -16.99
N HIS A 14 -12.11 14.34 -15.97
CA HIS A 14 -11.39 13.20 -15.41
C HIS A 14 -12.35 12.40 -14.51
N VAL A 15 -12.65 11.16 -14.90
CA VAL A 15 -13.70 10.35 -14.26
C VAL A 15 -13.17 9.10 -13.56
N GLY A 16 -11.94 8.68 -13.84
CA GLY A 16 -11.38 7.46 -13.25
C GLY A 16 -9.93 7.22 -13.64
N MET A 17 -9.39 6.10 -13.16
CA MET A 17 -8.01 5.67 -13.38
C MET A 17 -7.98 4.21 -13.84
N VAL A 18 -7.08 3.88 -14.76
CA VAL A 18 -6.82 2.50 -15.19
C VAL A 18 -5.32 2.29 -15.42
N ALA A 19 -4.73 1.30 -14.74
CA ALA A 19 -3.31 0.97 -14.86
C ALA A 19 -2.37 2.22 -14.77
N GLY A 20 -2.70 3.16 -13.87
CA GLY A 20 -1.91 4.39 -13.69
C GLY A 20 -2.19 5.51 -14.70
N ARG A 21 -3.14 5.36 -15.62
CA ARG A 21 -3.55 6.37 -16.61
C ARG A 21 -4.88 7.00 -16.22
N LYS A 22 -5.08 8.27 -16.56
CA LYS A 22 -6.34 9.00 -16.33
C LYS A 22 -7.34 8.67 -17.42
N ILE A 23 -8.57 8.35 -17.03
CA ILE A 23 -9.72 8.21 -17.94
C ILE A 23 -10.39 9.59 -18.04
N ILE A 24 -10.33 10.18 -19.24
CA ILE A 24 -10.98 11.45 -19.56
C ILE A 24 -12.22 11.18 -20.38
N LYS A 25 -13.38 11.50 -19.83
CA LYS A 25 -14.65 11.54 -20.54
C LYS A 25 -14.71 12.82 -21.38
N VAL A 26 -15.09 12.69 -22.65
CA VAL A 26 -15.21 13.76 -23.63
C VAL A 26 -16.67 13.86 -24.08
N GLU A 27 -17.26 15.05 -23.95
CA GLU A 27 -18.58 15.36 -24.51
C GLU A 27 -18.44 16.56 -25.44
N ALA A 28 -18.80 16.41 -26.72
CA ALA A 28 -18.92 17.53 -27.65
C ALA A 28 -20.40 17.85 -27.85
N ILE A 29 -20.76 19.12 -27.70
CA ILE A 29 -22.12 19.63 -27.64
C ILE A 29 -22.24 20.78 -28.64
N LYS A 30 -23.29 20.79 -29.46
CA LYS A 30 -23.59 21.95 -30.31
C LYS A 30 -24.01 23.14 -29.45
N LYS A 31 -23.37 24.29 -29.66
CA LYS A 31 -23.64 25.49 -28.86
C LYS A 31 -25.04 26.07 -29.11
N GLU A 32 -25.59 25.89 -30.31
CA GLU A 32 -26.88 26.46 -30.71
C GLU A 32 -28.08 25.81 -30.00
N ASN A 33 -28.05 24.48 -29.85
CA ASN A 33 -29.21 23.69 -29.41
C ASN A 33 -28.91 22.69 -28.28
N GLU A 34 -27.70 22.74 -27.73
CA GLU A 34 -27.20 21.84 -26.68
C GLU A 34 -27.24 20.33 -27.04
N GLU A 35 -27.34 20.00 -28.34
CA GLU A 35 -27.34 18.62 -28.80
C GLU A 35 -25.96 17.99 -28.61
N LYS A 36 -25.90 16.86 -27.88
CA LYS A 36 -24.68 16.05 -27.76
C LYS A 36 -24.39 15.36 -29.08
N VAL A 37 -23.25 15.70 -29.69
CA VAL A 37 -22.83 15.17 -30.99
C VAL A 37 -21.71 14.14 -30.89
N LEU A 38 -20.95 14.13 -29.80
CA LEU A 38 -19.92 13.12 -29.53
C LEU A 38 -19.89 12.79 -28.05
N LEU A 39 -19.80 11.50 -27.75
CA LEU A 39 -19.42 10.95 -26.45
C LEU A 39 -18.21 10.06 -26.68
N GLY A 40 -17.14 10.31 -25.94
CA GLY A 40 -15.90 9.55 -26.06
C GLY A 40 -15.19 9.43 -24.72
N GLU A 41 -14.24 8.51 -24.68
CA GLU A 41 -13.32 8.33 -23.56
C GLU A 41 -11.89 8.26 -24.11
N ALA A 42 -10.95 8.82 -23.36
CA ALA A 42 -9.53 8.78 -23.67
C ALA A 42 -8.74 8.38 -22.43
N GLU A 43 -7.76 7.50 -22.60
CA GLU A 43 -6.79 7.16 -21.58
C GLU A 43 -5.52 7.97 -21.81
N ILE A 44 -5.15 8.81 -20.84
CA ILE A 44 -3.96 9.67 -20.93
C ILE A 44 -2.98 9.35 -19.81
N GLU A 45 -1.69 9.43 -20.12
CA GLU A 45 -0.63 9.21 -19.13
C GLU A 45 -0.64 10.26 -18.02
N GLN A 46 -0.22 9.84 -16.82
CA GLN A 46 0.13 10.77 -15.75
C GLN A 46 1.48 11.44 -16.03
N PRO A 47 1.77 12.58 -15.40
CA PRO A 47 3.14 13.11 -15.39
C PRO A 47 4.14 12.06 -14.92
N VAL A 48 5.38 12.14 -15.42
CA VAL A 48 6.47 11.26 -14.99
C VAL A 48 6.59 11.34 -13.46
N THR A 49 6.40 10.20 -12.81
CA THR A 49 6.28 10.09 -11.35
C THR A 49 7.33 9.12 -10.81
N ALA A 50 7.94 9.47 -9.68
CA ALA A 50 8.86 8.60 -8.94
C ALA A 50 8.32 8.35 -7.53
N TYR A 51 8.43 7.11 -7.03
CA TYR A 51 8.09 6.74 -5.66
C TYR A 51 9.35 6.57 -4.82
N VAL A 52 9.38 7.24 -3.68
CA VAL A 52 10.44 7.12 -2.67
C VAL A 52 9.80 6.70 -1.34
N PHE A 53 10.44 5.78 -0.62
CA PHE A 53 9.92 5.24 0.64
C PHE A 53 10.76 5.75 1.80
N THR A 54 10.10 6.17 2.89
CA THR A 54 10.77 6.72 4.06
C THR A 54 11.57 5.64 4.80
N GLY A 55 12.68 6.06 5.41
CA GLY A 55 13.52 5.19 6.23
C GLY A 55 13.15 5.20 7.72
N GLN A 56 13.94 4.47 8.51
CA GLN A 56 13.84 4.47 9.97
C GLN A 56 14.06 5.87 10.57
N GLY A 57 13.41 6.14 11.70
CA GLY A 57 13.42 7.45 12.39
C GLY A 57 12.15 8.26 12.20
N SER A 58 11.28 7.85 11.27
CA SER A 58 9.98 8.49 10.99
C SER A 58 8.78 7.74 11.58
N GLN A 59 9.00 6.65 12.32
CA GLN A 59 7.93 5.85 12.89
C GLN A 59 7.20 6.58 14.03
N GLU A 60 5.87 6.42 14.09
CA GLU A 60 5.01 6.95 15.14
C GLU A 60 3.97 5.93 15.58
N GLN A 61 3.47 6.07 16.81
CA GLN A 61 2.42 5.20 17.34
C GLN A 61 1.13 5.38 16.54
N GLY A 62 0.51 4.27 16.14
CA GLY A 62 -0.72 4.27 15.35
C GLY A 62 -0.52 4.52 13.86
N MET A 63 0.72 4.57 13.36
CA MET A 63 0.99 4.77 11.93
C MET A 63 0.18 3.80 11.05
N GLY A 64 -0.46 4.34 10.02
CA GLY A 64 -1.26 3.57 9.06
C GLY A 64 -2.53 2.91 9.62
N MET A 65 -2.92 3.15 10.87
CA MET A 65 -4.09 2.47 11.47
C MET A 65 -5.43 3.00 10.95
N GLU A 66 -5.50 4.27 10.55
CA GLU A 66 -6.67 4.81 9.83
C GLU A 66 -6.84 4.10 8.47
N LEU A 67 -5.74 3.90 7.73
CA LEU A 67 -5.75 3.18 6.46
C LEU A 67 -6.06 1.69 6.65
N TYR A 68 -5.54 1.08 7.72
CA TYR A 68 -5.88 -0.29 8.12
C TYR A 68 -7.39 -0.44 8.38
N ALA A 69 -8.04 0.54 9.01
CA ALA A 69 -9.47 0.49 9.31
C ALA A 69 -10.35 0.74 8.08
N SER A 70 -9.91 1.59 7.15
CA SER A 70 -10.72 2.06 6.01
C SER A 70 -10.50 1.29 4.71
N SER A 71 -9.34 0.65 4.51
CA SER A 71 -8.99 -0.05 3.26
C SER A 71 -8.86 -1.56 3.48
N PRO A 72 -9.75 -2.38 2.87
CA PRO A 72 -9.66 -3.85 2.96
C PRO A 72 -8.32 -4.41 2.44
N VAL A 73 -7.76 -3.79 1.39
CA VAL A 73 -6.48 -4.20 0.80
C VAL A 73 -5.32 -3.93 1.76
N ALA A 74 -5.32 -2.77 2.43
CA ALA A 74 -4.30 -2.45 3.43
C ALA A 74 -4.43 -3.37 4.66
N LYS A 75 -5.67 -3.64 5.08
CA LYS A 75 -5.98 -4.55 6.19
C LYS A 75 -5.42 -5.96 5.96
N ASP A 76 -5.63 -6.52 4.76
CA ASP A 76 -5.12 -7.85 4.42
C ASP A 76 -3.60 -7.96 4.55
N VAL A 77 -2.85 -6.94 4.11
CA VAL A 77 -1.38 -6.91 4.24
C VAL A 77 -0.95 -6.99 5.70
N TRP A 78 -1.56 -6.18 6.56
CA TRP A 78 -1.29 -6.19 8.00
C TRP A 78 -1.68 -7.52 8.65
N ASP A 79 -2.86 -8.04 8.35
CA ASP A 79 -3.37 -9.28 8.96
C ASP A 79 -2.51 -10.49 8.57
N ARG A 80 -2.02 -10.55 7.32
CA ARG A 80 -1.07 -11.59 6.89
C ARG A 80 0.26 -11.50 7.63
N ALA A 81 0.80 -10.30 7.80
CA ALA A 81 2.04 -10.08 8.55
C ALA A 81 1.86 -10.44 10.04
N ASP A 82 0.75 -10.03 10.65
CA ASP A 82 0.41 -10.37 12.03
C ASP A 82 0.27 -11.89 12.23
N THR A 83 -0.43 -12.57 11.34
CA THR A 83 -0.60 -14.03 11.39
C THR A 83 0.76 -14.71 11.33
N TYR A 84 1.60 -14.32 10.36
CA TYR A 84 2.94 -14.87 10.22
C TYR A 84 3.80 -14.65 11.48
N LEU A 85 3.81 -13.43 12.02
CA LEU A 85 4.61 -13.11 13.21
C LEU A 85 4.07 -13.80 14.47
N MET A 86 2.76 -13.93 14.61
CA MET A 86 2.14 -14.62 15.73
C MET A 86 2.40 -16.14 15.68
N ASP A 87 2.39 -16.74 14.49
CA ASP A 87 2.63 -18.17 14.30
C ASP A 87 4.10 -18.55 14.44
N ASN A 88 5.02 -17.68 14.02
CA ASN A 88 6.45 -17.99 13.99
C ASN A 88 7.26 -17.36 15.13
N TYR A 89 6.83 -16.22 15.67
CA TYR A 89 7.57 -15.43 16.66
C TYR A 89 6.73 -15.05 17.90
N GLY A 90 5.43 -15.34 17.91
CA GLY A 90 4.59 -15.23 19.11
C GLY A 90 4.18 -13.81 19.49
N PHE A 91 4.17 -12.86 18.55
CA PHE A 91 3.64 -11.52 18.77
C PHE A 91 2.86 -10.98 17.56
N SER A 92 2.00 -10.00 17.81
CA SER A 92 1.30 -9.22 16.78
C SER A 92 2.01 -7.88 16.60
N ILE A 93 2.43 -7.57 15.36
CA ILE A 93 3.04 -6.29 15.02
C ILE A 93 2.01 -5.16 15.08
N THR A 94 0.73 -5.42 14.75
CA THR A 94 -0.30 -4.39 14.86
C THR A 94 -0.52 -3.96 16.31
N ASN A 95 -0.41 -4.87 17.28
CA ASN A 95 -0.47 -4.51 18.70
C ASN A 95 0.68 -3.57 19.10
N ILE A 96 1.91 -3.86 18.63
CA ILE A 96 3.08 -3.01 18.87
C ILE A 96 2.86 -1.63 18.25
N VAL A 97 2.40 -1.56 17.01
CA VAL A 97 2.15 -0.27 16.33
C VAL A 97 1.05 0.54 17.02
N LYS A 98 -0.05 -0.11 17.44
CA LYS A 98 -1.19 0.58 18.09
C LYS A 98 -0.86 1.07 19.49
N ASN A 99 -0.17 0.26 20.28
CA ASN A 99 -0.05 0.48 21.73
C ASN A 99 1.36 0.83 22.19
N ASN A 100 2.37 0.63 21.34
CA ASN A 100 3.78 0.94 21.59
C ASN A 100 4.26 0.56 23.02
N PRO A 101 4.14 -0.71 23.42
CA PRO A 101 4.53 -1.15 24.75
C PRO A 101 6.05 -1.00 24.94
N LYS A 102 6.48 -0.62 26.16
CA LYS A 102 7.91 -0.44 26.49
C LYS A 102 8.67 -1.76 26.61
N GLU A 103 7.95 -2.85 26.86
CA GLU A 103 8.48 -4.21 26.95
C GLU A 103 7.48 -5.18 26.35
N LEU A 104 7.98 -6.31 25.84
CA LEU A 104 7.16 -7.38 25.30
C LEU A 104 7.78 -8.73 25.71
N THR A 105 7.00 -9.54 26.42
CA THR A 105 7.41 -10.89 26.82
C THR A 105 6.77 -11.92 25.91
N ILE A 106 7.57 -12.80 25.31
CA ILE A 106 7.09 -13.91 24.48
C ILE A 106 7.01 -15.19 25.30
N HIS A 107 5.88 -15.87 25.26
CA HIS A 107 5.64 -17.09 26.03
C HIS A 107 5.71 -18.34 25.15
N PHE A 108 6.64 -19.25 25.47
CA PHE A 108 6.83 -20.51 24.74
C PHE A 108 6.04 -21.67 25.37
N GLY A 109 4.71 -21.51 25.46
CA GLY A 109 3.81 -22.51 26.03
C GLY A 109 3.40 -23.62 25.05
N GLY A 110 3.33 -24.87 25.54
CA GLY A 110 2.81 -26.01 24.78
C GLY A 110 3.61 -26.39 23.52
N PRO A 111 3.04 -27.22 22.64
CA PRO A 111 3.69 -27.65 21.40
C PRO A 111 4.01 -26.49 20.45
N ARG A 112 3.06 -25.56 20.27
CA ARG A 112 3.24 -24.36 19.43
C ARG A 112 4.37 -23.46 19.95
N GLY A 113 4.41 -23.21 21.25
CA GLY A 113 5.46 -22.39 21.85
C GLY A 113 6.86 -23.01 21.73
N LYS A 114 6.98 -24.34 21.78
CA LYS A 114 8.26 -25.03 21.49
C LYS A 114 8.73 -24.78 20.06
N ALA A 115 7.83 -24.80 19.08
CA ALA A 115 8.17 -24.51 17.68
C ALA A 115 8.62 -23.04 17.51
N ILE A 116 7.90 -22.09 18.13
CA ILE A 116 8.30 -20.67 18.12
C ILE A 116 9.69 -20.50 18.76
N ARG A 117 9.94 -21.13 19.92
CA ARG A 117 11.27 -21.08 20.56
C ARG A 117 12.37 -21.61 19.64
N ALA A 118 12.10 -22.68 18.89
CA ALA A 118 13.06 -23.24 17.94
C ALA A 118 13.42 -22.23 16.84
N ASN A 119 12.46 -21.42 16.35
CA ASN A 119 12.74 -20.35 15.40
C ASN A 119 13.70 -19.30 15.98
N TYR A 120 13.50 -18.87 17.23
CA TYR A 120 14.43 -17.97 17.91
C TYR A 120 15.83 -18.57 18.08
N MET A 121 15.91 -19.85 18.43
CA MET A 121 17.20 -20.55 18.61
C MET A 121 17.92 -20.78 17.28
N ALA A 122 17.19 -20.85 16.17
CA ALA A 122 17.73 -21.01 14.83
C ALA A 122 18.24 -19.68 14.23
N MET A 123 17.99 -18.54 14.87
CA MET A 123 18.53 -17.25 14.43
C MET A 123 20.04 -17.20 14.72
N THR A 124 20.83 -17.26 13.67
CA THR A 124 22.30 -17.10 13.71
C THR A 124 22.69 -15.70 13.25
N PHE A 125 23.76 -15.16 13.83
CA PHE A 125 24.36 -13.92 13.34
C PHE A 125 25.85 -14.18 13.11
N GLU A 126 26.34 -13.83 11.94
CA GLU A 126 27.77 -14.00 11.65
C GLU A 126 28.48 -12.66 11.84
N THR A 127 29.54 -12.67 12.63
CA THR A 127 30.46 -11.54 12.78
C THR A 127 31.85 -11.94 12.38
N VAL A 128 32.47 -11.12 11.53
CA VAL A 128 33.89 -11.26 11.18
C VAL A 128 34.70 -10.48 12.21
N ALA A 129 35.55 -11.17 12.94
CA ALA A 129 36.47 -10.56 13.88
C ALA A 129 37.61 -9.84 13.15
N ALA A 130 38.32 -8.95 13.86
CA ALA A 130 39.42 -8.17 13.29
C ALA A 130 40.59 -9.04 12.77
N ASP A 131 40.69 -10.30 13.21
CA ASP A 131 41.66 -11.29 12.75
C ASP A 131 41.19 -12.08 11.51
N GLY A 132 40.01 -11.75 10.97
CA GLY A 132 39.41 -12.42 9.81
C GLY A 132 38.68 -13.73 10.14
N SER A 133 38.59 -14.13 11.41
CA SER A 133 37.78 -15.30 11.81
C SER A 133 36.28 -14.99 11.82
N ILE A 134 35.46 -15.94 11.38
CA ILE A 134 34.00 -15.83 11.41
C ILE A 134 33.49 -16.44 12.72
N LYS A 135 32.68 -15.68 13.46
CA LYS A 135 31.92 -16.15 14.62
C LYS A 135 30.45 -16.17 14.27
N SER A 136 29.86 -17.36 14.22
CA SER A 136 28.42 -17.59 14.01
C SER A 136 27.66 -17.73 15.34
#